data_AF-A0A2V8UB46-F1
#
_entry.id   AF-A0A2V8UB46-F1
#
_cell.length_a   1.000
_cell.length_b   1.000
_cell.length_c   1.000
_cell.angle_alpha   90.00
_cell.angle_beta   90.00
_cell.angle_gamma   90.00
#
_symmetry.space_group_name_H-M   'P 1'
#
loop_
_entity.id
_entity.type
_entity.pdbx_description
1 polymer ?
#
loop_
_entity_poly.entity_id
_entity_poly.type
_entity_poly.pdbx_seq_one_letter_code
_entity_poly.pdbx_strand_id
1 'polypeptide(L)' 'MNRRLLSADEAALYVSLSRREIYNLIANRQLPAVIRGRRKMLDIQDLDAWIDRNKV' A
#
# COMPACT_ATOMS: atom_id res chain seq x y z
N MET A 1 13.00 -15.30 -0.17
CA MET A 1 13.15 -14.33 -1.27
C MET A 1 12.35 -13.09 -0.88
N ASN A 2 13.00 -11.97 -0.54
CA ASN A 2 12.32 -10.85 0.12
C ASN A 2 11.61 -9.96 -0.93
N ARG A 3 10.29 -10.09 -1.06
CA ARG A 3 9.50 -9.36 -2.06
C ARG A 3 9.11 -7.99 -1.52
N ARG A 4 9.81 -6.95 -1.98
CA ARG A 4 9.61 -5.56 -1.53
C ARG A 4 8.32 -4.89 -2.01
N LEU A 5 7.83 -5.29 -3.19
CA LEU A 5 6.63 -4.70 -3.81
C LEU A 5 5.43 -5.64 -3.72
N LEU A 6 4.38 -5.16 -3.08
CA LEU A 6 3.10 -5.82 -2.88
C LEU A 6 2.08 -5.34 -3.92
N SER A 7 1.22 -6.22 -4.39
CA SER A 7 -0.03 -5.84 -5.07
C SER A 7 -0.99 -5.16 -4.09
N ALA A 8 -2.04 -4.52 -4.61
CA ALA A 8 -3.08 -3.94 -3.75
C ALA A 8 -3.74 -4.98 -2.82
N ASP A 9 -3.81 -6.25 -3.25
CA ASP A 9 -4.31 -7.36 -2.43
C ASP A 9 -3.37 -7.73 -1.30
N GLU A 10 -2.09 -7.90 -1.62
CA GLU A 10 -1.07 -8.23 -0.63
C GLU A 10 -0.92 -7.08 0.39
N ALA A 11 -1.00 -5.82 -0.06
CA ALA A 11 -0.98 -4.66 0.82
C ALA A 11 -2.22 -4.58 1.71
N ALA A 12 -3.41 -4.88 1.18
CA ALA A 12 -4.65 -4.93 1.96
C ALA A 12 -4.54 -5.94 3.11
N LEU A 13 -4.01 -7.13 2.83
CA LEU A 13 -3.73 -8.14 3.86
C LEU A 13 -2.67 -7.65 4.86
N TYR A 14 -1.62 -6.97 4.37
CA TYR A 14 -0.52 -6.49 5.22
C TYR A 14 -0.99 -5.50 6.30
N VAL A 15 -1.84 -4.53 5.93
CA VAL A 15 -2.33 -3.50 6.87
C VAL A 15 -3.73 -3.81 7.44
N SER A 16 -4.26 -5.01 7.20
CA SER A 16 -5.61 -5.42 7.62
C SER A 16 -6.73 -4.47 7.15
N LEU A 17 -6.65 -3.98 5.91
CA LEU A 17 -7.66 -3.15 5.26
C LEU A 17 -8.30 -3.88 4.06
N SER A 18 -9.40 -3.34 3.52
CA SER A 18 -9.94 -3.81 2.25
C SER A 18 -9.12 -3.32 1.05
N ARG A 19 -9.11 -4.09 -0.05
CA ARG A 19 -8.53 -3.66 -1.35
C ARG A 19 -9.06 -2.29 -1.79
N ARG A 20 -10.35 -2.01 -1.54
CA ARG A 20 -10.99 -0.74 -1.85
C ARG A 20 -10.35 0.41 -1.07
N GLU A 21 -10.10 0.22 0.22
CA GLU A 21 -9.44 1.23 1.06
C GLU A 21 -8.01 1.51 0.59
N ILE A 22 -7.25 0.48 0.20
CA ILE A 22 -5.92 0.70 -0.40
C ILE A 22 -6.01 1.61 -1.63
N TYR A 23 -6.97 1.39 -2.53
CA TYR A 23 -7.15 2.27 -3.69
C TYR A 23 -7.58 3.68 -3.30
N ASN A 24 -8.43 3.84 -2.28
CA ASN A 24 -8.81 5.15 -1.77
C ASN A 24 -7.60 5.89 -1.18
N LEU A 25 -6.76 5.22 -0.40
CA LEU A 25 -5.53 5.79 0.15
C LEU A 25 -4.58 6.25 -0.97
N ILE A 26 -4.44 5.46 -2.04
CA ILE A 26 -3.65 5.84 -3.22
C ILE A 26 -4.27 7.05 -3.93
N ALA A 27 -5.59 7.03 -4.15
CA ALA A 27 -6.30 8.12 -4.84
C ALA A 27 -6.22 9.44 -4.06
N ASN A 28 -6.28 9.36 -2.72
CA ASN A 28 -6.15 10.49 -1.81
C ASN A 28 -4.70 10.89 -1.53
N ARG A 29 -3.71 10.26 -2.19
CA ARG A 29 -2.26 10.51 -2.00
C ARG A 29 -1.78 10.27 -0.56
N GLN A 30 -2.49 9.45 0.21
CA GLN A 30 -2.11 9.07 1.57
C GLN A 30 -1.13 7.89 1.58
N LEU A 31 -1.11 7.11 0.49
CA LEU A 31 -0.23 5.96 0.32
C LEU A 31 0.45 6.02 -1.06
N PRO A 32 1.78 6.09 -1.14
CA PRO A 32 2.51 6.03 -2.40
C PRO A 32 2.28 4.70 -3.13
N ALA A 33 2.35 4.73 -4.45
CA ALA A 33 2.29 3.54 -5.28
C ALA A 33 3.32 3.60 -6.41
N VAL A 34 4.02 2.50 -6.63
CA VAL A 34 4.87 2.26 -7.80
C VAL A 34 3.96 1.87 -8.97
N ILE A 35 3.88 2.74 -9.97
CA ILE A 35 2.97 2.57 -11.11
C ILE A 35 3.75 2.11 -12.35
N ARG A 36 3.32 1.01 -12.95
CA ARG A 36 3.82 0.55 -14.25
C ARG A 36 2.65 0.14 -15.14
N GLY A 37 2.30 1.00 -16.10
CA GLY A 37 1.10 0.84 -16.93
C GLY A 37 -0.16 0.85 -16.07
N ARG A 38 -0.96 -0.24 -16.13
CA ARG A 38 -2.17 -0.38 -15.32
C ARG A 38 -1.94 -0.99 -13.94
N ARG A 39 -0.71 -1.46 -13.63
CA ARG A 39 -0.40 -2.08 -12.34
C ARG A 39 0.06 -1.02 -11.35
N LYS A 40 -0.51 -1.09 -10.14
CA LYS A 40 -0.09 -0.32 -8.97
C LYS A 40 0.47 -1.31 -7.96
N MET A 41 1.69 -1.06 -7.49
CA MET A 41 2.36 -1.83 -6.46
C MET A 41 2.71 -0.93 -5.28
N LEU A 42 2.79 -1.51 -4.09
CA LEU A 42 3.05 -0.80 -2.86
C LEU A 42 4.36 -1.29 -2.27
N ASP A 43 5.22 -0.36 -1.91
CA ASP A 43 6.46 -0.66 -1.20
C ASP A 43 6.12 -0.98 0.27
N ILE A 44 6.69 -2.05 0.81
CA ILE A 44 6.54 -2.40 2.23
C ILE A 44 7.00 -1.25 3.13
N GLN A 45 8.07 -0.54 2.76
CA GLN A 45 8.58 0.57 3.58
C GLN A 45 7.59 1.75 3.61
N ASP A 46 6.88 1.99 2.51
CA ASP A 46 5.84 3.03 2.47
C ASP A 46 4.62 2.62 3.30
N LEU A 47 4.28 1.33 3.33
CA LEU A 47 3.23 0.77 4.18
C LEU A 47 3.61 0.90 5.66
N ASP A 48 4.83 0.54 6.05
CA ASP A 48 5.34 0.69 7.42
C ASP A 48 5.32 2.16 7.86
N ALA A 49 5.84 3.06 7.02
CA ALA A 49 5.81 4.50 7.29
C ALA A 49 4.38 5.05 7.36
N TRP A 50 3.42 4.48 6.63
CA TRP A 50 2.00 4.82 6.78
C TRP A 50 1.45 4.32 8.12
N ILE A 51 1.74 3.08 8.54
CA ILE A 51 1.34 2.54 9.84
C ILE A 51 1.85 3.45 10.96
N ASP A 52 3.14 3.80 10.97
CA ASP A 52 3.75 4.62 12.01
C ASP A 52 3.12 6.02 12.11
N ARG A 53 2.73 6.62 10.98
CA ARG A 53 2.05 7.92 10.95
C ARG A 53 0.61 7.89 11.44
N ASN A 54 -0.04 6.72 11.50
CA ASN A 54 -1.45 6.57 11.86
C ASN A 54 -1.67 5.85 13.20
N LYS A 55 -0.60 5.52 13.94
CA LYS A 55 -0.70 5.08 15.34
C LYS A 55 -1.13 6.26 16.22
N VAL A 56 -2.01 6.00 17.18
CA VAL A 56 -2.41 6.93 18.25
C VAL A 56 -1.72 6.51 19.54
#